data_AF-A0A5R8ZW48-F1
#
_entry.id   AF-A0A5R8ZW48-F1
#
_cell.length_a   1.000
_cell.length_b   1.000
_cell.length_c   1.000
_cell.angle_alpha   90.00
_cell.angle_beta   90.00
_cell.angle_gamma   90.00
#
_symmetry.space_group_name_H-M   'P 1'
#
loop_
_entity.id
_entity.type
_entity.pdbx_description
1 polymer ?
#
loop_
_entity_poly.entity_id
_entity_poly.type
_entity_poly.pdbx_seq_one_letter_code
_entity_poly.pdbx_strand_id
1 'polypeptide(L)'
;MGVIPEGLKEFAEPLLVDDSYVTNELMLYNLWNNFDNDREVYLNKTKDIIGLPNKNVRLLWLTLALITPKYNSSEKITYLEELLGYTASTYNPEVRQIAFQYLNEIKALKGDGILNLIKATNHHSWQFRNFSRQLLNSLLKDDLKKKEIVNAVKQLNSSDLRYIKTKLNLP
;
A
#
# COMPACT_ATOMS: atom_id res chain seq x y z
N MET A 1 -14.75 7.44 -6.37
CA MET A 1 -15.63 6.71 -5.43
C MET A 1 -16.88 7.53 -5.15
N GLY A 2 -17.97 6.85 -4.78
CA GLY A 2 -19.30 7.45 -4.65
C GLY A 2 -19.87 7.34 -3.24
N VAL A 3 -20.74 8.29 -2.90
CA VAL A 3 -21.54 8.22 -1.66
C VAL A 3 -22.59 7.12 -1.83
N ILE A 4 -22.72 6.23 -0.85
CA ILE A 4 -23.79 5.24 -0.80
C ILE A 4 -24.86 5.77 0.15
N PRO A 5 -26.07 6.11 -0.33
CA PRO A 5 -27.18 6.45 0.55
C PRO A 5 -27.53 5.29 1.49
N GLU A 6 -27.94 5.59 2.73
CA GLU A 6 -28.28 4.56 3.73
C GLU A 6 -29.28 3.51 3.20
N GLY A 7 -30.30 3.94 2.46
CA GLY A 7 -31.31 3.03 1.87
C GLY A 7 -30.76 2.07 0.81
N LEU A 8 -29.53 2.24 0.33
CA LEU A 8 -28.87 1.31 -0.60
C LEU A 8 -27.85 0.39 0.08
N LYS A 9 -27.59 0.59 1.39
CA LYS A 9 -26.60 -0.17 2.14
C LYS A 9 -26.87 -1.68 2.10
N GLU A 10 -28.12 -2.09 2.35
CA GLU A 10 -28.52 -3.51 2.36
C GLU A 10 -28.31 -4.22 1.01
N PHE A 11 -28.35 -3.47 -0.10
CA PHE A 11 -28.08 -4.00 -1.44
C PHE A 11 -26.58 -4.03 -1.77
N ALA A 12 -25.80 -3.15 -1.15
CA ALA A 12 -24.36 -3.05 -1.35
C ALA A 12 -23.58 -4.07 -0.50
N GLU A 13 -24.01 -4.35 0.73
CA GLU A 13 -23.31 -5.26 1.65
C GLU A 13 -23.12 -6.70 1.15
N PRO A 14 -24.06 -7.32 0.41
CA PRO A 14 -23.84 -8.62 -0.22
C PRO A 14 -22.69 -8.61 -1.22
N LEU A 15 -22.46 -7.49 -1.90
CA LEU A 15 -21.44 -7.37 -2.96
C LEU A 15 -19.99 -7.40 -2.43
N LEU A 16 -19.80 -7.32 -1.10
CA LEU A 16 -18.49 -7.54 -0.44
C LEU A 16 -17.92 -8.94 -0.72
N VAL A 17 -18.78 -9.92 -0.99
CA VAL A 17 -18.42 -11.33 -1.23
C VAL A 17 -18.96 -11.82 -2.58
N ASP A 18 -19.17 -10.89 -3.51
CA ASP A 18 -19.48 -11.18 -4.91
C ASP A 18 -18.36 -11.99 -5.59
N ASP A 19 -18.70 -12.74 -6.64
CA ASP A 19 -17.72 -13.54 -7.39
C ASP A 19 -16.63 -12.70 -8.06
N SER A 20 -16.91 -11.41 -8.32
CA SER A 20 -15.94 -10.49 -8.90
C SER A 20 -15.08 -9.82 -7.82
N TYR A 21 -13.77 -10.12 -7.84
CA TYR A 21 -12.79 -9.45 -6.99
C TYR A 21 -12.68 -7.94 -7.22
N VAL A 22 -13.06 -7.45 -8.41
CA VAL A 22 -13.15 -6.01 -8.68
C VAL A 22 -14.34 -5.41 -7.92
N THR A 23 -15.47 -6.12 -7.89
CA THR A 23 -16.64 -5.74 -7.10
C THR A 23 -16.30 -5.75 -5.61
N ASN A 24 -15.61 -6.78 -5.11
CA ASN A 24 -15.24 -6.86 -3.70
C ASN A 24 -14.36 -5.67 -3.27
N GLU A 25 -13.32 -5.35 -4.05
CA GLU A 25 -12.45 -4.20 -3.76
C GLU A 25 -13.24 -2.88 -3.72
N LEU A 26 -14.06 -2.66 -4.76
CA LEU A 26 -14.85 -1.44 -4.88
C LEU A 26 -15.86 -1.29 -3.72
N MET A 27 -16.54 -2.38 -3.37
CA MET A 27 -17.54 -2.38 -2.31
C MET A 27 -16.90 -2.30 -0.93
N LEU A 28 -15.77 -2.96 -0.71
CA LEU A 28 -15.01 -2.84 0.54
C LEU A 28 -14.63 -1.38 0.79
N TYR A 29 -14.04 -0.71 -0.19
CA TYR A 29 -13.70 0.70 -0.03
C TYR A 29 -14.94 1.56 0.18
N ASN A 30 -15.96 1.44 -0.68
CA ASN A 30 -17.11 2.34 -0.63
C ASN A 30 -17.90 2.16 0.67
N LEU A 31 -18.16 0.93 1.11
CA LEU A 31 -18.87 0.68 2.35
C LEU A 31 -18.07 1.17 3.57
N TRP A 32 -16.76 0.87 3.62
CA TRP A 32 -15.88 1.35 4.68
C TRP A 32 -15.79 2.88 4.75
N ASN A 33 -15.85 3.56 3.59
CA ASN A 33 -15.78 5.01 3.51
C ASN A 33 -17.11 5.70 3.87
N ASN A 34 -18.25 5.04 3.69
CA ASN A 34 -19.58 5.65 3.92
C ASN A 34 -20.19 5.29 5.29
N PHE A 35 -19.85 4.13 5.87
CA PHE A 35 -20.49 3.65 7.10
C PHE A 35 -19.45 3.36 8.19
N ASP A 36 -19.04 4.42 8.89
CA ASP A 36 -18.00 4.38 9.92
C ASP A 36 -18.25 3.35 11.03
N ASN A 37 -19.51 3.17 11.44
CA ASN A 37 -19.91 2.26 12.51
C ASN A 37 -19.78 0.78 12.12
N ASP A 38 -19.78 0.47 10.83
CA ASP A 38 -19.81 -0.90 10.31
C ASP A 38 -18.47 -1.34 9.69
N ARG A 39 -17.44 -0.48 9.76
CA ARG A 39 -16.10 -0.77 9.22
C ARG A 39 -15.55 -2.10 9.67
N GLU A 40 -15.69 -2.42 10.96
CA GLU A 40 -15.22 -3.70 11.51
C GLU A 40 -15.97 -4.90 10.91
N VAL A 41 -17.28 -4.76 10.66
CA VAL A 41 -18.11 -5.80 10.03
C VAL A 41 -17.60 -6.07 8.61
N TYR A 42 -17.33 -5.02 7.83
CA TYR A 42 -16.86 -5.16 6.45
C TYR A 42 -15.45 -5.74 6.36
N LEU A 43 -14.56 -5.30 7.25
CA LEU A 43 -13.22 -5.87 7.35
C LEU A 43 -13.30 -7.35 7.75
N ASN A 44 -14.12 -7.71 8.73
CA ASN A 44 -14.27 -9.11 9.14
C ASN A 44 -14.82 -10.00 8.02
N LYS A 45 -15.77 -9.49 7.23
CA LYS A 45 -16.38 -10.21 6.11
C LYS A 45 -15.43 -10.48 4.95
N THR A 46 -14.43 -9.61 4.76
CA THR A 46 -13.51 -9.64 3.60
C THR A 46 -12.08 -10.07 3.95
N LYS A 47 -11.79 -10.39 5.22
CA LYS A 47 -10.44 -10.64 5.74
C LYS A 47 -9.64 -11.72 5.01
N ASP A 48 -10.34 -12.74 4.48
CA ASP A 48 -9.74 -13.91 3.84
C ASP A 48 -9.70 -13.78 2.30
N ILE A 49 -10.18 -12.67 1.74
CA ILE A 49 -10.24 -12.44 0.30
C ILE A 49 -8.92 -11.83 -0.19
N ILE A 50 -8.21 -12.57 -1.06
CA ILE A 50 -6.94 -12.09 -1.63
C ILE A 50 -7.16 -11.15 -2.82
N GLY A 51 -8.12 -11.48 -3.68
CA GLY A 51 -8.42 -10.74 -4.89
C GLY A 51 -7.72 -11.28 -6.14
N LEU A 52 -7.57 -10.40 -7.13
CA LEU A 52 -6.89 -10.64 -8.40
C LEU A 52 -5.39 -10.99 -8.21
N PRO A 53 -4.66 -11.40 -9.27
CA PRO A 53 -3.22 -11.67 -9.18
C PRO A 53 -2.36 -10.50 -8.65
N ASN A 54 -2.86 -9.26 -8.76
CA ASN A 54 -2.24 -8.07 -8.19
C ASN A 54 -2.57 -7.84 -6.69
N LYS A 55 -3.34 -8.77 -6.07
CA LYS A 55 -3.75 -8.77 -4.66
C LYS A 55 -4.55 -7.54 -4.25
N ASN A 56 -5.33 -6.99 -5.18
CA ASN A 56 -6.10 -5.76 -5.01
C ASN A 56 -6.90 -5.72 -3.69
N VAL A 57 -7.67 -6.78 -3.40
CA VAL A 57 -8.51 -6.85 -2.18
C VAL A 57 -7.65 -6.94 -0.93
N ARG A 58 -6.63 -7.82 -0.89
CA ARG A 58 -5.79 -7.97 0.30
C ARG A 58 -5.02 -6.69 0.64
N LEU A 59 -4.45 -6.03 -0.37
CA LEU A 59 -3.69 -4.80 -0.17
C LEU A 59 -4.58 -3.65 0.33
N LEU A 60 -5.79 -3.52 -0.23
CA LEU A 60 -6.79 -2.59 0.28
C LEU A 60 -7.18 -2.94 1.72
N TRP A 61 -7.49 -4.21 1.98
CA TRP A 61 -7.94 -4.69 3.29
C TRP A 61 -6.91 -4.39 4.39
N LEU A 62 -5.63 -4.70 4.17
CA LEU A 62 -4.55 -4.40 5.12
C LEU A 62 -4.46 -2.91 5.41
N THR A 63 -4.58 -2.09 4.38
CA THR A 63 -4.51 -0.64 4.48
C THR A 63 -5.66 -0.10 5.33
N LEU A 64 -6.89 -0.52 5.04
CA LEU A 64 -8.07 -0.13 5.79
C LEU A 64 -8.03 -0.64 7.25
N ALA A 65 -7.58 -1.88 7.47
CA ALA A 65 -7.42 -2.45 8.81
C ALA A 65 -6.41 -1.65 9.66
N LEU A 66 -5.30 -1.20 9.06
CA LEU A 66 -4.29 -0.40 9.75
C LEU A 66 -4.83 0.97 10.19
N ILE A 67 -5.63 1.64 9.34
CA ILE A 67 -6.16 2.98 9.61
C ILE A 67 -7.51 2.98 10.34
N THR A 68 -8.16 1.82 10.49
CA THR A 68 -9.37 1.71 11.30
C THR A 68 -9.01 1.78 12.79
N PRO A 69 -9.59 2.73 13.56
CA PRO A 69 -9.32 2.83 14.99
C PRO A 69 -9.76 1.55 15.73
N LYS A 70 -8.93 1.08 16.67
CA LYS A 70 -9.19 -0.07 17.56
C LYS A 70 -9.36 -1.46 16.90
N TYR A 71 -9.65 -1.54 15.61
CA TYR A 71 -9.73 -2.81 14.88
C TYR A 71 -8.44 -3.62 15.01
N ASN A 72 -8.56 -4.84 15.53
CA ASN A 72 -7.48 -5.83 15.73
C ASN A 72 -6.16 -5.19 16.19
N SER A 73 -6.21 -4.41 17.26
CA SER A 73 -5.06 -3.61 17.72
C SER A 73 -3.79 -4.44 18.00
N SER A 74 -3.95 -5.71 18.42
CA SER A 74 -2.83 -6.66 18.61
C SER A 74 -2.15 -7.06 17.30
N GLU A 75 -2.90 -7.09 16.20
CA GLU A 75 -2.44 -7.59 14.90
C GLU A 75 -1.87 -6.48 14.00
N LYS A 76 -1.99 -5.20 14.39
CA LYS A 76 -1.57 -4.08 13.54
C LYS A 76 -0.11 -4.15 13.11
N ILE A 77 0.76 -4.68 13.96
CA ILE A 77 2.17 -4.88 13.62
C ILE A 77 2.29 -5.92 12.50
N THR A 78 1.63 -7.06 12.64
CA THR A 78 1.60 -8.13 11.63
C THR A 78 1.01 -7.66 10.30
N TYR A 79 -0.07 -6.88 10.32
CA TYR A 79 -0.66 -6.32 9.10
C TYR A 79 0.28 -5.33 8.40
N LEU A 80 0.99 -4.51 9.17
CA LEU A 80 1.97 -3.58 8.62
C LEU A 80 3.17 -4.32 8.02
N GLU A 81 3.67 -5.36 8.69
CA GLU A 81 4.75 -6.20 8.19
C GLU A 81 4.36 -6.92 6.90
N GLU A 82 3.13 -7.44 6.81
CA GLU A 82 2.62 -8.04 5.58
C GLU A 82 2.56 -7.00 4.44
N LEU A 83 1.99 -5.82 4.70
CA LEU A 83 1.88 -4.75 3.71
C LEU A 83 3.26 -4.26 3.22
N LEU A 84 4.22 -4.11 4.14
CA LEU A 84 5.62 -3.82 3.79
C LEU A 84 6.25 -4.96 2.98
N GLY A 85 5.95 -6.21 3.31
CA GLY A 85 6.44 -7.39 2.60
C GLY A 85 6.07 -7.42 1.12
N TYR A 86 4.88 -6.92 0.75
CA TYR A 86 4.45 -6.82 -0.65
C TYR A 86 5.27 -5.85 -1.51
N THR A 87 6.15 -5.04 -0.92
CA THR A 87 7.10 -4.18 -1.67
C THR A 87 8.31 -4.94 -2.21
N ALA A 88 8.56 -6.15 -1.74
CA ALA A 88 9.73 -6.97 -2.07
C ALA A 88 9.79 -7.35 -3.55
N SER A 89 11.00 -7.57 -4.08
CA SER A 89 11.25 -7.91 -5.49
C SER A 89 10.75 -9.31 -5.91
N THR A 90 10.34 -10.15 -4.96
CA THR A 90 9.72 -11.45 -5.22
C THR A 90 8.32 -11.32 -5.82
N TYR A 91 7.66 -10.18 -5.62
CA TYR A 91 6.35 -9.89 -6.19
C TYR A 91 6.47 -9.19 -7.54
N ASN A 92 5.43 -9.35 -8.36
CA ASN A 92 5.32 -8.65 -9.64
C ASN A 92 5.19 -7.12 -9.43
N PRO A 93 5.51 -6.31 -10.46
CA PRO A 93 5.47 -4.86 -10.35
C PRO A 93 4.13 -4.26 -9.91
N GLU A 94 3.00 -4.87 -10.30
CA GLU A 94 1.66 -4.34 -9.98
C GLU A 94 1.36 -4.43 -8.47
N VAL A 95 1.60 -5.59 -7.87
CA VAL A 95 1.48 -5.80 -6.41
C VAL A 95 2.34 -4.78 -5.66
N ARG A 96 3.61 -4.63 -6.08
CA ARG A 96 4.56 -3.72 -5.44
C ARG A 96 4.14 -2.27 -5.57
N GLN A 97 3.63 -1.87 -6.73
CA GLN A 97 3.15 -0.51 -6.99
C GLN A 97 1.98 -0.17 -6.07
N ILE A 98 0.98 -1.05 -5.95
CA ILE A 98 -0.18 -0.86 -5.09
C ILE A 98 0.26 -0.80 -3.61
N ALA A 99 1.14 -1.71 -3.18
CA ALA A 99 1.68 -1.69 -1.81
C ALA A 99 2.41 -0.37 -1.50
N PHE A 100 3.25 0.12 -2.42
CA PHE A 100 3.91 1.41 -2.27
C PHE A 100 2.94 2.59 -2.20
N GLN A 101 1.89 2.59 -3.02
CA GLN A 101 0.85 3.62 -3.01
C GLN A 101 0.17 3.67 -1.64
N TYR A 102 -0.36 2.54 -1.17
CA TYR A 102 -1.06 2.49 0.12
C TYR A 102 -0.15 2.83 1.31
N LEU A 103 1.06 2.26 1.37
CA LEU A 103 2.02 2.59 2.44
C LEU A 103 2.37 4.08 2.47
N ASN A 104 2.44 4.72 1.31
CA ASN A 104 2.67 6.16 1.22
C ASN A 104 1.44 6.95 1.68
N GLU A 105 0.24 6.59 1.24
CA GLU A 105 -1.03 7.24 1.62
C GLU A 105 -1.25 7.22 3.13
N ILE A 106 -0.98 6.09 3.80
CA ILE A 106 -1.12 5.96 5.25
C ILE A 106 0.13 6.38 6.02
N LYS A 107 1.14 6.94 5.34
CA LYS A 107 2.44 7.37 5.90
C LYS A 107 3.19 6.27 6.67
N ALA A 108 2.99 5.01 6.31
CA ALA A 108 3.60 3.85 6.98
C ALA A 108 4.82 3.28 6.24
N LEU A 109 5.22 3.86 5.10
CA LEU A 109 6.43 3.46 4.39
C LEU A 109 7.69 3.73 5.22
N LYS A 110 8.39 2.65 5.63
CA LYS A 110 9.59 2.66 6.48
C LYS A 110 10.45 1.41 6.24
N GLY A 111 11.65 1.39 6.83
CA GLY A 111 12.51 0.19 6.85
C GLY A 111 12.73 -0.44 5.48
N ASP A 112 12.45 -1.74 5.37
CA ASP A 112 12.59 -2.50 4.13
C ASP A 112 11.75 -1.95 2.97
N GLY A 113 10.60 -1.32 3.25
CA GLY A 113 9.81 -0.65 2.23
C GLY A 113 10.59 0.47 1.53
N ILE A 114 11.38 1.25 2.28
CA ILE A 114 12.23 2.30 1.70
C ILE A 114 13.37 1.68 0.88
N LEU A 115 14.02 0.63 1.41
CA LEU A 115 15.08 -0.09 0.68
C LEU A 115 14.56 -0.65 -0.64
N ASN A 116 13.38 -1.27 -0.60
CA ASN A 116 12.72 -1.84 -1.77
C ASN A 116 12.33 -0.77 -2.79
N LEU A 117 11.90 0.42 -2.35
CA LEU A 117 11.60 1.55 -3.22
C LEU A 117 12.86 2.07 -3.94
N ILE A 118 13.97 2.21 -3.21
CA ILE A 118 15.25 2.65 -3.80
C ILE A 118 15.68 1.67 -4.89
N LYS A 119 15.66 0.36 -4.60
CA LYS A 119 15.96 -0.69 -5.59
C LYS A 119 15.04 -0.62 -6.81
N ALA A 120 13.74 -0.39 -6.59
CA ALA A 120 12.74 -0.27 -7.66
C ALA A 120 13.02 0.91 -8.62
N THR A 121 13.77 1.94 -8.20
CA THR A 121 14.14 3.07 -9.07
C THR A 121 15.12 2.71 -10.20
N ASN A 122 15.67 1.49 -10.18
CA ASN A 122 16.51 0.93 -11.23
C ASN A 122 15.86 -0.26 -11.95
N HIS A 123 14.58 -0.52 -11.72
CA HIS A 123 13.88 -1.67 -12.30
C HIS A 123 13.87 -1.66 -13.84
N HIS A 124 13.88 -2.83 -14.47
CA HIS A 124 13.94 -2.97 -15.93
C HIS A 124 12.64 -2.51 -16.62
N SER A 125 11.46 -2.81 -16.03
CA SER A 125 10.19 -2.25 -16.49
C SER A 125 10.17 -0.74 -16.33
N TRP A 126 10.12 -0.01 -17.44
CA TRP A 126 10.22 1.44 -17.46
C TRP A 126 9.06 2.13 -16.74
N GLN A 127 7.84 1.57 -16.83
CA GLN A 127 6.65 2.11 -16.18
C GLN A 127 6.79 2.05 -14.66
N PHE A 128 7.10 0.88 -14.12
CA PHE A 128 7.29 0.69 -12.68
C PHE A 128 8.50 1.47 -12.14
N ARG A 129 9.59 1.54 -12.91
CA ARG A 129 10.74 2.38 -12.59
C ARG A 129 10.36 3.84 -12.49
N ASN A 130 9.59 4.36 -13.46
CA ASN A 130 9.18 5.76 -13.47
C ASN A 130 8.25 6.09 -12.28
N PHE A 131 7.28 5.22 -11.99
CA PHE A 131 6.46 5.30 -10.79
C PHE A 131 7.32 5.38 -9.52
N SER A 132 8.25 4.44 -9.35
CA SER A 132 9.11 4.35 -8.16
C SER A 132 9.98 5.60 -7.98
N ARG A 133 10.49 6.15 -9.10
CA ARG A 133 11.25 7.40 -9.11
C ARG A 133 10.39 8.61 -8.74
N GLN A 134 9.16 8.69 -9.24
CA GLN A 134 8.23 9.76 -8.90
C GLN A 134 7.88 9.74 -7.42
N LEU A 135 7.54 8.56 -6.88
CA LEU A 135 7.26 8.38 -5.45
C LEU A 135 8.49 8.72 -4.59
N LEU A 136 9.67 8.23 -4.95
CA LEU A 136 10.89 8.57 -4.22
C LEU A 136 11.13 10.09 -4.21
N ASN A 137 10.95 10.76 -5.35
CA ASN A 137 11.10 12.21 -5.42
C ASN A 137 10.06 12.96 -4.58
N SER A 138 8.82 12.47 -4.47
CA SER A 138 7.82 13.10 -3.60
C SER A 138 8.19 12.94 -2.12
N LEU A 139 8.70 11.77 -1.72
CA LEU A 139 9.14 11.51 -0.35
C LEU A 139 10.35 12.38 0.05
N LEU A 140 11.26 12.67 -0.88
CA LEU A 140 12.42 13.52 -0.63
C LEU A 140 12.07 15.00 -0.35
N LYS A 141 10.83 15.42 -0.58
CA LYS A 141 10.35 16.77 -0.24
C LYS A 141 10.04 16.93 1.25
N ASP A 142 9.86 15.83 1.97
CA ASP A 142 9.64 15.82 3.41
C ASP A 142 10.97 15.58 4.13
N ASP A 143 11.35 16.48 5.05
CA ASP A 143 12.66 16.44 5.70
C ASP A 143 12.87 15.21 6.60
N LEU A 144 11.82 14.75 7.27
CA LEU A 144 11.89 13.55 8.11
C LEU A 144 12.09 12.32 7.24
N LYS A 145 11.29 12.17 6.18
CA LYS A 145 11.39 11.05 5.26
C LYS A 145 12.70 11.08 4.48
N LYS A 146 13.20 12.25 4.10
CA LYS A 146 14.53 12.41 3.49
C LYS A 146 15.63 11.89 4.41
N LYS A 147 15.59 12.18 5.71
CA LYS A 147 16.55 11.62 6.68
C LYS A 147 16.48 10.10 6.76
N GLU A 148 15.28 9.52 6.79
CA GLU A 148 15.10 8.07 6.76
C GLU A 148 15.70 7.44 5.48
N ILE A 149 15.45 8.05 4.31
CA ILE A 149 15.99 7.60 3.02
C ILE A 149 17.51 7.68 3.02
N VAL A 150 18.11 8.78 3.50
CA VAL A 150 19.58 8.93 3.60
C VAL A 150 20.18 7.85 4.50
N ASN A 151 19.53 7.51 5.61
CA ASN A 151 19.98 6.44 6.49
C ASN A 151 19.87 5.06 5.82
N ALA A 152 18.78 4.80 5.09
CA ALA A 152 18.57 3.57 4.35
C ALA A 152 19.62 3.36 3.23
N VAL A 153 20.03 4.44 2.55
CA VAL A 153 21.07 4.42 1.51
C VAL A 153 22.40 3.82 2.00
N LYS A 154 22.76 4.01 3.27
CA LYS A 154 23.99 3.47 3.86
C LYS A 154 24.02 1.94 3.91
N GLN A 155 22.86 1.29 3.80
CA GLN A 155 22.71 -0.16 3.86
C GLN A 155 22.69 -0.82 2.47
N LEU A 156 22.78 -0.02 1.40
CA LEU A 156 22.64 -0.48 0.02
C LEU A 156 23.98 -0.48 -0.72
N ASN A 157 24.07 -1.36 -1.71
CA ASN A 157 25.24 -1.49 -2.57
C ASN A 157 25.23 -0.44 -3.67
N SER A 158 26.39 -0.16 -4.27
CA SER A 158 26.56 0.93 -5.25
C SER A 158 25.62 0.86 -6.47
N SER A 159 25.27 -0.35 -6.94
CA SER A 159 24.36 -0.56 -8.07
C SER A 159 22.94 -0.04 -7.81
N ASP A 160 22.45 -0.21 -6.58
CA ASP A 160 21.11 0.20 -6.17
C ASP A 160 21.00 1.72 -6.03
N LEU A 161 22.14 2.39 -5.84
CA LEU A 161 22.22 3.81 -5.54
C LEU A 161 22.26 4.71 -6.77
N ARG A 162 22.26 4.14 -7.99
CA ARG A 162 22.43 4.89 -9.24
C ARG A 162 21.48 6.09 -9.35
N TYR A 163 20.19 5.90 -9.10
CA TYR A 163 19.21 6.98 -9.20
C TYR A 163 19.30 7.96 -8.03
N ILE A 164 19.34 7.46 -6.79
CA ILE A 164 19.28 8.31 -5.59
C ILE A 164 20.53 9.21 -5.46
N LYS A 165 21.70 8.77 -5.92
CA LYS A 165 22.91 9.62 -5.98
C LYS A 165 22.68 10.91 -6.77
N THR A 166 21.95 10.83 -7.89
CA THR A 166 21.60 12.00 -8.72
C THR A 166 20.66 12.99 -8.02
N LYS A 167 20.02 12.59 -6.92
CA LYS A 167 19.05 13.40 -6.17
C LYS A 167 19.63 13.99 -4.88
N LEU A 168 20.57 13.27 -4.27
CA LEU A 168 21.14 13.68 -2.99
C LEU A 168 22.51 14.36 -3.13
N ASN A 169 23.02 14.54 -4.36
CA ASN A 169 24.40 15.02 -4.62
C ASN A 169 25.44 14.25 -3.79
N LEU A 170 25.18 12.96 -3.55
CA LEU A 170 26.10 12.09 -2.84
C LEU A 170 27.24 11.69 -3.79
N PRO A 171 28.50 11.63 -3.33
CA PRO A 171 29.62 11.13 -4.12
C PRO A 171 29.38 9.69 -4.60
#